data_AF-A0A9E4UG57-F1
#
_entry.id   AF-A0A9E4UG57-F1
#
_cell.length_a   1.000
_cell.length_b   1.000
_cell.length_c   1.000
_cell.angle_alpha   90.00
_cell.angle_beta   90.00
_cell.angle_gamma   90.00
#
_symmetry.space_group_name_H-M   'P 1'
#
loop_
_entity.id
_entity.type
_entity.pdbx_description
1 polymer ?
#
loop_
_entity_poly.entity_id
_entity_poly.type
_entity_poly.pdbx_seq_one_letter_code
_entity_poly.pdbx_strand_id
1 'polypeptide(L)'
;MASPVAIVTGASRGIGRHIALALARDGMDIVCAARSTRDAPSKLPGTIEETASEVEALGRRALAVPCDIRQEDQVAELVRRAAEE
;
A
#
# COMPACT_ATOMS: atom_id res chain seq x y z
N MET A 1 -6.97 -18.29 -12.06
CA MET A 1 -5.84 -18.15 -11.12
C MET A 1 -6.03 -16.85 -10.37
N ALA A 2 -5.81 -16.81 -9.06
CA ALA A 2 -5.90 -15.58 -8.27
C ALA A 2 -4.83 -14.57 -8.74
N SER A 3 -5.15 -13.28 -8.73
CA SER A 3 -4.17 -12.23 -9.05
C SER A 3 -3.07 -12.20 -7.97
N PRO A 4 -1.78 -12.08 -8.35
CA PRO A 4 -0.71 -11.91 -7.38
C PRO A 4 -0.92 -10.64 -6.55
N VAL A 5 -0.60 -10.70 -5.26
CA VAL A 5 -0.66 -9.57 -4.33
C VAL A 5 0.75 -9.09 -4.02
N ALA A 6 0.99 -7.78 -4.05
CA ALA A 6 2.26 -7.16 -3.69
C ALA A 6 2.12 -6.23 -2.49
N ILE A 7 2.99 -6.40 -1.48
CA ILE A 7 3.15 -5.45 -0.39
C ILE A 7 4.18 -4.41 -0.79
N VAL A 8 3.81 -3.13 -0.73
CA VAL A 8 4.72 -2.02 -1.00
C VAL A 8 4.87 -1.17 0.26
N THR A 9 6.03 -1.26 0.91
CA THR A 9 6.38 -0.41 2.04
C THR A 9 6.84 0.97 1.57
N GLY A 10 6.49 2.03 2.31
CA GLY A 10 6.75 3.41 1.88
C GLY A 10 5.86 3.84 0.71
N ALA A 11 4.70 3.21 0.53
CA ALA A 11 3.82 3.45 -0.61
C ALA A 11 3.16 4.83 -0.65
N SER A 12 3.17 5.61 0.44
CA SER A 12 2.41 6.87 0.52
C SER A 12 2.84 7.93 -0.50
N ARG A 13 4.07 7.86 -1.03
CA ARG A 13 4.63 8.86 -1.97
C ARG A 13 5.91 8.35 -2.66
N GLY A 14 6.48 9.19 -3.52
CA GLY A 14 7.82 8.99 -4.09
C GLY A 14 7.93 7.69 -4.87
N ILE A 15 9.08 7.02 -4.79
CA ILE A 15 9.36 5.78 -5.52
C ILE A 15 8.38 4.67 -5.14
N GLY A 16 8.03 4.54 -3.84
CA GLY A 16 7.09 3.52 -3.38
C GLY A 16 5.73 3.62 -4.08
N ARG A 17 5.16 4.83 -4.17
CA ARG A 17 3.92 5.07 -4.95
C ARG A 17 4.07 4.68 -6.42
N HIS A 18 5.17 5.05 -7.07
CA HIS A 18 5.36 4.73 -8.49
C HIS A 18 5.49 3.23 -8.73
N ILE A 19 6.16 2.50 -7.83
CA ILE A 19 6.26 1.04 -7.89
C ILE A 19 4.88 0.41 -7.68
N ALA A 20 4.11 0.86 -6.69
CA ALA A 20 2.73 0.39 -6.47
C ALA A 20 1.88 0.51 -7.73
N LEU A 21 1.91 1.66 -8.40
CA LEU A 21 1.17 1.89 -9.64
C LEU A 21 1.72 1.10 -10.83
N ALA A 22 3.03 0.84 -10.90
CA ALA A 22 3.62 0.00 -11.92
C ALA A 22 3.15 -1.46 -11.79
N LEU A 23 3.24 -2.02 -10.58
CA LEU A 23 2.79 -3.39 -10.28
C LEU A 23 1.27 -3.54 -10.50
N ALA A 24 0.49 -2.49 -10.21
CA ALA A 24 -0.94 -2.49 -10.49
C ALA A 24 -1.23 -2.57 -12.01
N ARG A 25 -0.48 -1.83 -12.83
CA ARG A 25 -0.59 -1.91 -14.30
C ARG A 25 -0.20 -3.29 -14.84
N ASP A 26 0.69 -3.99 -14.15
CA ASP A 26 1.09 -5.36 -14.45
C ASP A 26 0.06 -6.41 -13.97
N GLY A 27 -1.06 -5.98 -13.40
CA GLY A 27 -2.18 -6.85 -13.03
C GLY A 27 -2.12 -7.41 -11.60
N MET A 28 -1.29 -6.83 -10.74
CA MET A 28 -1.24 -7.20 -9.31
C MET A 28 -2.25 -6.40 -8.48
N ASP A 29 -2.69 -6.98 -7.37
CA ASP A 29 -3.36 -6.25 -6.30
C ASP A 29 -2.32 -5.72 -5.31
N ILE A 30 -2.57 -4.56 -4.71
CA ILE A 30 -1.52 -3.82 -3.98
C ILE A 30 -1.91 -3.56 -2.53
N VAL A 31 -1.05 -3.97 -1.61
CA VAL A 31 -1.10 -3.55 -0.21
C VAL A 31 -0.17 -2.35 -0.01
N CYS A 32 -0.75 -1.17 0.21
CA CYS A 32 -0.03 0.07 0.44
C CYS A 32 0.28 0.24 1.92
N ALA A 33 1.57 0.09 2.30
CA ALA A 33 2.01 0.17 3.69
C ALA A 33 2.91 1.39 3.94
N ALA A 34 2.50 2.29 4.82
CA ALA A 34 3.32 3.38 5.34
C ALA A 34 2.68 4.01 6.57
N ARG A 35 3.35 5.00 7.17
CA ARG A 35 2.88 5.71 8.37
C ARG A 35 1.88 6.82 8.07
N SER A 36 1.96 7.42 6.87
CA SER A 36 1.13 8.57 6.51
C SER A 36 -0.24 8.11 6.02
N THR A 37 -1.27 8.42 6.81
CA THR A 37 -2.68 8.12 6.53
C THR A 37 -3.47 9.42 6.36
N ARG A 38 -4.72 9.34 5.91
CA ARG A 38 -5.62 10.51 5.90
C ARG A 38 -5.85 11.10 7.29
N ASP A 39 -5.96 10.25 8.32
CA ASP A 39 -6.20 10.67 9.70
C ASP A 39 -4.91 11.08 10.44
N ALA A 40 -3.74 10.66 9.95
CA ALA A 40 -2.43 11.00 10.49
C ALA A 40 -1.46 11.39 9.35
N PRO A 41 -1.68 12.55 8.69
CA PRO A 41 -0.83 12.99 7.60
C PRO A 41 0.55 13.42 8.11
N SER A 42 1.57 13.30 7.26
CA SER A 42 2.89 13.87 7.55
C SER A 42 3.01 15.30 7.00
N LYS A 43 4.11 15.99 7.32
CA LYS A 43 4.46 17.28 6.69
C LYS A 43 4.64 17.19 5.17
N LEU A 44 4.91 15.99 4.65
CA LEU A 44 5.04 15.73 3.22
C LEU A 44 3.70 15.28 2.64
N PRO A 45 3.37 15.68 1.40
CA PRO A 45 2.13 15.29 0.73
C PRO A 45 2.10 13.79 0.45
N GLY A 46 0.90 13.23 0.27
CA GLY A 46 0.71 11.83 -0.07
C GLY A 46 0.47 10.95 1.17
N THR A 47 -0.55 10.10 1.06
CA THR A 47 -1.01 9.12 2.03
C THR A 47 -1.14 7.76 1.37
N ILE A 48 -1.19 6.70 2.18
CA ILE A 48 -1.42 5.34 1.66
C ILE A 48 -2.80 5.22 1.00
N GLU A 49 -3.81 5.92 1.49
CA GLU A 49 -5.16 5.88 0.93
C GLU A 49 -5.24 6.60 -0.42
N GLU A 50 -4.49 7.68 -0.63
CA GLU A 50 -4.39 8.31 -1.95
C GLU A 50 -3.77 7.34 -2.97
N THR A 51 -2.68 6.66 -2.59
CA THR A 51 -2.04 5.67 -3.46
C THR A 51 -2.95 4.47 -3.73
N ALA A 52 -3.68 4.00 -2.72
CA ALA A 52 -4.67 2.93 -2.88
C ALA A 52 -5.78 3.33 -3.87
N SER A 53 -6.33 4.55 -3.74
CA SER A 53 -7.34 5.04 -4.69
C SER A 53 -6.82 5.15 -6.12
N GLU A 54 -5.54 5.47 -6.32
CA GLU A 54 -4.94 5.45 -7.65
C GLU A 54 -4.74 4.03 -8.21
N VAL A 55 -4.43 3.05 -7.36
CA VAL A 55 -4.40 1.62 -7.75
C VAL A 55 -5.80 1.15 -8.14
N GLU A 56 -6.82 1.52 -7.37
CA GLU A 56 -8.23 1.21 -7.67
C GLU A 56 -8.68 1.82 -9.00
N ALA A 57 -8.24 3.05 -9.31
CA ALA A 57 -8.50 3.70 -10.59
C ALA A 57 -7.85 2.97 -11.78
N LEU A 58 -6.85 2.13 -11.55
CA LEU A 58 -6.25 1.24 -12.56
C LEU A 58 -7.00 -0.11 -12.69
N GLY A 59 -8.11 -0.29 -11.97
CA GLY A 59 -8.93 -1.51 -12.00
C GLY A 59 -8.36 -2.66 -11.17
N ARG A 60 -7.46 -2.36 -10.22
CA ARG A 60 -6.86 -3.34 -9.31
C ARG A 60 -7.41 -3.17 -7.89
N ARG A 61 -7.34 -4.22 -7.07
CA ARG A 61 -7.67 -4.09 -5.65
C ARG A 61 -6.51 -3.44 -4.91
N ALA A 62 -6.84 -2.64 -3.90
CA ALA A 62 -5.86 -2.01 -3.03
C ALA A 62 -6.26 -2.12 -1.57
N LEU A 63 -5.29 -2.37 -0.70
CA LEU A 63 -5.45 -2.34 0.75
C LEU A 63 -4.51 -1.32 1.36
N ALA A 64 -5.04 -0.29 2.02
CA ALA A 64 -4.25 0.65 2.80
C ALA A 64 -4.03 0.10 4.22
N VAL A 65 -2.76 -0.05 4.61
CA VAL A 65 -2.38 -0.54 5.94
C VAL A 65 -1.42 0.45 6.60
N PRO A 66 -1.86 1.17 7.64
CA PRO A 66 -0.96 1.97 8.47
C PRO A 66 0.11 1.06 9.08
N CYS A 67 1.38 1.34 8.81
CA CYS A 67 2.48 0.51 9.29
C CYS A 67 3.75 1.34 9.47
N ASP A 68 4.33 1.29 10.66
CA ASP A 68 5.71 1.65 10.93
C ASP A 68 6.58 0.38 10.94
N ILE A 69 7.36 0.18 9.88
CA ILE A 69 8.20 -1.03 9.69
C ILE A 69 9.27 -1.22 10.76
N ARG A 70 9.48 -0.24 11.65
CA ARG A 70 10.36 -0.35 12.82
C ARG A 70 9.71 -1.12 13.97
N GLN A 71 8.41 -1.33 13.91
CA GLN A 71 7.60 -2.04 14.91
C GLN A 71 7.23 -3.42 14.35
N GLU A 72 7.81 -4.47 14.93
CA GLU A 72 7.70 -5.85 14.41
C GLU A 72 6.26 -6.38 14.43
N ASP A 73 5.50 -6.03 15.47
CA ASP A 73 4.08 -6.34 15.61
C ASP A 73 3.25 -5.75 14.47
N GLN A 74 3.55 -4.52 14.04
CA GLN A 74 2.87 -3.89 12.91
C GLN A 74 3.24 -4.53 11.57
N VAL A 75 4.47 -5.04 11.43
CA VAL A 75 4.89 -5.77 10.23
C VAL A 75 4.20 -7.13 10.17
N ALA A 76 4.11 -7.84 11.30
CA ALA A 76 3.39 -9.10 11.39
C ALA A 76 1.90 -8.93 11.02
N GLU A 77 1.26 -7.89 11.54
CA GLU A 77 -0.13 -7.55 11.21
C GLU A 77 -0.31 -7.16 9.74
N LEU A 78 0.63 -6.40 9.16
CA LEU A 78 0.63 -6.07 7.74
C LEU A 78 0.64 -7.33 6.87
N VAL A 79 1.55 -8.27 7.16
CA VAL A 79 1.66 -9.52 6.40
C VAL A 79 0.42 -10.38 6.58
N ARG A 80 -0.14 -10.45 7.80
CA ARG A 80 -1.39 -11.18 8.07
C ARG A 80 -2.54 -10.63 7.22
N ARG A 81 -2.75 -9.32 7.25
CA ARG A 81 -3.80 -8.67 6.44
C ARG A 81 -3.59 -8.87 4.94
N ALA A 82 -2.34 -8.80 4.47
CA ALA A 82 -2.03 -9.03 3.06
C ALA A 82 -2.32 -10.47 2.60
N ALA A 83 -2.19 -11.47 3.47
CA ALA A 83 -2.47 -12.87 3.17
C ALA A 83 -3.97 -13.19 3.13
N GLU A 84 -4.83 -12.30 3.61
CA GLU A 84 -6.29 -12.44 3.61
C GLU A 84 -6.94 -11.88 2.32
N GLU A 85 -6.17 -11.26 1.42
CA GLU A 85 -6.61 -10.66 0.15
C GLU A 85 -6.43 -11.57 -1.08
#